data_AF-A0A392SSS2-F1
#
_entry.id   AF-A0A392SSS2-F1
#
_cell.length_a   1.000
_cell.length_b   1.000
_cell.length_c   1.000
_cell.angle_alpha   90.00
_cell.angle_beta   90.00
_cell.angle_gamma   90.00
#
_symmetry.space_group_name_H-M   'P 1'
#
loop_
_entity.id
_entity.type
_entity.pdbx_description
1 polymer ?
#
loop_
_entity_poly.entity_id
_entity_poly.type
_entity_poly.pdbx_seq_one_letter_code
_entity_poly.pdbx_strand_id
1 'polypeptide(L)'
;MGGVTSSMAAKLAFFPPNPASYKLVKEELTGLLLMEPFPHRENVEVLKFPNRRGTEIVAMYVRHPMAKSTILYSHGNAADIGQMYELFVEL
;
A
#
# COMPACT_ATOMS: atom_id res chain seq x y z
N MET A 1 -20.27 10.35 -31.70
CA MET A 1 -19.66 9.00 -31.68
C MET A 1 -18.67 8.90 -30.50
N GLY A 2 -19.13 9.12 -29.26
CA GLY A 2 -18.28 9.33 -28.08
C GLY A 2 -18.54 8.35 -26.92
N GLY A 3 -19.03 7.15 -27.22
CA GLY A 3 -19.51 6.20 -26.20
C GLY A 3 -18.71 4.91 -26.06
N VAL A 4 -17.61 4.72 -26.80
CA VAL A 4 -16.92 3.41 -26.87
C VAL A 4 -15.46 3.47 -26.42
N THR A 5 -14.87 4.66 -26.27
CA THR A 5 -13.50 4.84 -25.76
C THR A 5 -13.42 5.06 -24.24
N SER A 6 -14.55 5.08 -23.51
CA SER A 6 -14.59 5.46 -22.09
C SER A 6 -14.53 4.31 -21.09
N SER A 7 -14.83 3.05 -21.47
CA SER A 7 -14.95 1.96 -20.49
C SER A 7 -13.61 1.30 -20.12
N MET A 8 -12.71 1.11 -21.09
CA MET A 8 -11.37 0.55 -20.84
C MET A 8 -10.44 1.55 -20.16
N ALA A 9 -10.46 2.82 -20.59
CA ALA A 9 -9.69 3.88 -19.94
C ALA A 9 -10.14 4.10 -18.48
N ALA A 10 -11.45 4.08 -18.20
CA ALA A 10 -11.96 4.12 -16.83
C ALA A 10 -11.53 2.88 -16.03
N LYS A 11 -11.59 1.68 -16.63
CA LYS A 11 -11.10 0.48 -15.94
C LYS A 11 -9.62 0.56 -15.56
N LEU A 12 -8.78 1.13 -16.42
CA LEU A 12 -7.36 1.29 -16.14
C LEU A 12 -7.04 2.45 -15.17
N ALA A 13 -7.88 3.49 -15.13
CA ALA A 13 -7.66 4.67 -14.29
C ALA A 13 -8.25 4.57 -12.87
N PHE A 14 -9.15 3.61 -12.62
CA PHE A 14 -9.88 3.52 -11.35
C PHE A 14 -9.71 2.19 -10.59
N PHE A 15 -9.24 1.12 -11.23
CA PHE A 15 -9.08 -0.16 -10.54
C PHE A 15 -7.61 -0.38 -10.14
N PRO A 16 -7.34 -0.76 -8.88
CA PRO A 16 -6.02 -1.14 -8.44
C PRO A 16 -5.53 -2.39 -9.21
N PRO A 17 -4.22 -2.67 -9.21
CA PRO A 17 -3.67 -3.86 -9.86
C PRO A 17 -4.36 -5.14 -9.40
N ASN A 18 -4.59 -6.05 -10.36
CA ASN A 18 -5.17 -7.37 -10.11
C ASN A 18 -4.31 -8.46 -10.80
N PRO A 19 -3.61 -9.34 -10.05
CA PRO A 19 -3.55 -9.36 -8.58
C PRO A 19 -2.85 -8.12 -8.00
N ALA A 20 -3.12 -7.84 -6.72
CA ALA A 20 -2.43 -6.76 -6.00
C ALA A 20 -0.91 -6.96 -6.07
N SER A 21 -0.16 -5.86 -6.07
CA SER A 21 1.30 -5.89 -6.12
C SER A 21 1.93 -6.41 -4.82
N TYR A 22 1.12 -6.55 -3.76
CA TYR A 22 1.56 -7.01 -2.46
C TYR A 22 0.70 -8.14 -1.90
N LYS A 23 1.30 -8.93 -1.00
CA LYS A 23 0.59 -9.85 -0.11
C LYS A 23 1.01 -9.61 1.33
N LEU A 24 0.06 -9.74 2.24
CA LEU A 24 0.34 -9.66 3.67
C LEU A 24 0.58 -11.06 4.23
N VAL A 25 1.72 -11.24 4.86
CA VAL A 25 2.12 -12.49 5.51
C VAL A 25 2.39 -12.18 6.97
N LYS A 26 1.80 -12.94 7.88
CA LYS A 26 2.12 -12.83 9.30
C LYS A 26 3.25 -13.78 9.62
N GLU A 27 4.36 -13.24 10.11
CA GLU A 27 5.50 -14.05 10.56
C GLU A 27 5.15 -14.73 11.89
N GLU A 28 5.31 -16.05 11.96
CA GLU A 28 4.87 -16.84 13.12
C GLU A 28 5.70 -16.58 14.39
N LEU A 29 7.01 -16.34 14.23
CA LEU A 29 7.94 -16.17 15.35
C LEU A 29 7.78 -14.81 16.04
N THR A 30 7.68 -13.75 15.25
CA THR A 30 7.65 -12.37 15.75
C THR A 30 6.22 -11.83 15.86
N GLY A 31 5.27 -12.45 15.16
CA GLY A 31 3.91 -11.96 15.00
C GLY A 31 3.80 -10.73 14.09
N LEU A 32 4.92 -10.28 13.49
CA LEU A 32 4.96 -9.12 12.61
C LEU A 32 4.19 -9.37 11.33
N LEU A 33 3.59 -8.30 10.81
CA LEU A 33 2.99 -8.31 9.48
C LEU A 33 4.07 -7.90 8.46
N LEU A 34 4.28 -8.73 7.46
CA LEU A 34 5.24 -8.53 6.38
C LEU A 34 4.50 -8.35 5.06
N MET A 35 5.18 -7.72 4.11
CA MET A 35 4.63 -7.42 2.79
C MET A 35 5.50 -8.07 1.71
N GLU A 36 5.02 -9.16 1.09
CA GLU A 36 5.67 -9.78 -0.05
C GLU A 36 5.35 -9.02 -1.35
N PRO A 37 6.26 -8.97 -2.34
CA PRO A 37 7.57 -9.64 -2.39
C PRO A 37 8.72 -8.82 -1.76
N PHE A 38 8.42 -7.79 -0.98
CA PHE A 38 9.43 -6.86 -0.48
C PHE A 38 10.23 -7.45 0.69
N PRO A 39 11.55 -7.18 0.76
CA PRO A 39 12.34 -7.61 1.90
C PRO A 39 11.91 -6.88 3.18
N HIS A 40 11.95 -7.58 4.31
CA HIS A 40 11.74 -6.95 5.60
C HIS A 40 12.81 -5.88 5.87
N ARG A 41 12.40 -4.74 6.42
CA ARG A 41 13.27 -3.64 6.85
C ARG A 41 12.91 -3.24 8.27
N GLU A 42 13.91 -3.09 9.13
CA GLU A 42 13.71 -2.76 10.55
C GLU A 42 13.00 -1.42 10.78
N ASN A 43 13.20 -0.47 9.86
CA ASN A 43 12.58 0.86 9.94
C ASN A 43 11.18 0.90 9.32
N VAL A 44 10.65 -0.20 8.79
CA VAL A 44 9.35 -0.26 8.13
C VAL A 44 8.40 -1.17 8.92
N GLU A 45 7.29 -0.61 9.36
CA GLU A 45 6.23 -1.34 10.06
C GLU A 45 4.99 -1.44 9.17
N VAL A 46 4.52 -2.66 8.91
CA VAL A 46 3.28 -2.89 8.15
C VAL A 46 2.13 -3.08 9.12
N LEU A 47 1.05 -2.35 8.89
CA LEU A 47 -0.13 -2.29 9.76
C LEU A 47 -1.37 -2.68 8.97
N LYS A 48 -2.30 -3.35 9.63
CA LYS A 48 -3.63 -3.64 9.11
C LYS A 48 -4.67 -3.34 10.17
N PHE A 49 -5.61 -2.44 9.88
CA PHE A 49 -6.60 -2.00 10.86
C PHE A 49 -7.98 -1.76 10.22
N PRO A 50 -9.08 -2.02 10.94
CA PRO A 50 -10.42 -1.75 10.44
C PRO A 50 -10.71 -0.24 10.50
N ASN A 51 -11.45 0.24 9.50
CA ASN A 51 -12.10 1.54 9.59
C ASN A 51 -13.47 1.43 10.30
N ARG A 52 -14.15 2.56 10.51
CA ARG A 52 -15.48 2.61 11.15
C ARG A 52 -16.56 1.79 10.43
N ARG A 53 -16.36 1.48 9.14
CA ARG A 53 -17.27 0.68 8.31
C ARG A 53 -16.87 -0.81 8.25
N GLY A 54 -15.85 -1.22 9.00
CA GLY A 54 -15.33 -2.59 9.01
C GLY A 54 -14.45 -2.96 7.82
N THR A 55 -14.14 -2.02 6.91
CA THR A 55 -13.16 -2.28 5.85
C THR A 55 -11.77 -2.25 6.45
N GLU A 56 -10.97 -3.29 6.21
CA GLU A 56 -9.57 -3.30 6.61
C GLU A 56 -8.74 -2.41 5.68
N ILE A 57 -7.91 -1.57 6.28
CA ILE A 57 -6.96 -0.70 5.60
C ILE A 57 -5.56 -1.22 5.93
N VAL A 58 -4.73 -1.31 4.90
CA VAL A 58 -3.30 -1.63 5.04
C VAL A 58 -2.51 -0.34 4.98
N ALA A 59 -1.55 -0.19 5.89
CA ALA A 59 -0.63 0.94 5.92
C ALA A 59 0.81 0.45 6.09
N MET A 60 1.77 1.27 5.67
CA MET A 60 3.17 1.12 6.03
C MET A 60 3.62 2.38 6.76
N TYR A 61 4.42 2.21 7.79
CA TYR A 61 5.03 3.29 8.53
C TYR A 61 6.54 3.19 8.41
N VAL A 62 7.13 4.12 7.68
CA VAL A 62 8.59 4.23 7.50
C VAL A 62 9.13 5.19 8.56
N ARG A 63 9.92 4.66 9.49
CA ARG A 63 10.56 5.42 10.57
C ARG A 63 11.88 6.01 10.06
N HIS A 64 12.08 7.30 10.29
CA HIS A 64 13.35 7.96 10.04
C HIS A 64 13.86 8.58 11.35
N PRO A 65 15.04 8.20 11.87
CA PRO A 65 15.51 8.60 13.22
C PRO A 65 15.58 10.11 13.45
N MET A 66 15.85 10.88 12.40
CA MET A 66 15.97 12.34 12.44
C MET A 66 14.70 13.09 11.98
N ALA A 67 13.57 12.39 11.79
CA ALA A 67 12.33 13.01 11.35
C ALA A 67 11.82 14.04 12.39
N LYS A 68 11.50 15.25 11.91
CA LYS A 68 10.88 16.31 12.72
C LYS A 68 9.36 16.41 12.50
N SER A 69 8.85 15.68 11.52
CA SER A 69 7.46 15.73 11.07
C SER A 69 7.04 14.37 10.52
N THR A 70 5.75 14.07 10.64
CA THR A 70 5.14 12.87 10.06
C THR A 70 4.23 13.27 8.91
N ILE A 71 4.36 12.61 7.77
CA ILE A 71 3.50 12.81 6.61
C ILE A 71 2.54 11.62 6.52
N LEU A 72 1.24 11.91 6.50
CA LEU A 72 0.22 10.93 6.14
C LEU A 72 -0.06 11.05 4.64
N TYR A 73 0.35 10.04 3.89
CA TYR A 73 0.12 9.95 2.45
C TYR A 73 -0.90 8.87 2.13
N SER A 74 -1.82 9.18 1.22
CA SER A 74 -2.73 8.23 0.61
C SER A 74 -2.49 8.24 -0.89
N HIS A 75 -2.37 7.05 -1.48
CA HIS A 75 -2.16 6.94 -2.92
C HIS A 75 -3.42 7.31 -3.71
N GLY A 76 -3.23 7.62 -4.99
CA GLY A 76 -4.32 7.89 -5.91
C GLY A 76 -5.10 6.63 -6.32
N ASN A 77 -6.05 6.82 -7.23
CA ASN A 77 -6.75 5.73 -7.89
C ASN A 77 -5.78 4.88 -8.73
N ALA A 78 -6.17 3.63 -8.99
CA ALA A 78 -5.39 2.65 -9.77
C ALA A 78 -3.98 2.33 -9.22
N ALA A 79 -3.68 2.76 -8.00
CA ALA A 79 -2.48 2.39 -7.26
C ALA A 79 -2.83 1.50 -6.07
N ASP A 80 -1.84 0.77 -5.59
CA ASP A 80 -1.90 0.09 -4.30
C ASP A 80 -0.64 0.36 -3.46
N ILE A 81 -0.68 -0.07 -2.20
CA ILE A 81 0.39 0.20 -1.25
C ILE A 81 1.72 -0.49 -1.60
N GLY A 82 1.69 -1.63 -2.31
CA GLY A 82 2.91 -2.29 -2.74
C GLY A 82 3.66 -1.50 -3.81
N GLN A 83 2.94 -0.89 -4.77
CA GLN A 83 3.54 0.03 -5.75
C GLN A 83 4.16 1.26 -5.08
N MET A 84 3.59 1.71 -3.96
CA MET A 84 4.15 2.82 -3.19
C MET A 84 5.33 2.42 -2.30
N TYR A 85 5.51 1.12 -2.00
CA TYR A 85 6.53 0.64 -1.07
C TYR A 85 7.93 1.05 -1.51
N GLU A 86 8.30 0.70 -2.74
CA GLU A 86 9.63 1.00 -3.28
C GLU A 86 9.92 2.51 -3.29
N LEU A 87 8.90 3.34 -3.56
CA LEU A 87 9.04 4.80 -3.59
C LEU A 87 9.33 5.41 -2.21
N PHE A 88 8.74 4.86 -1.14
CA PHE A 88 8.82 5.47 0.19
C PHE A 88 9.93 4.89 1.08
N VAL A 89 10.41 3.67 0.81
CA VAL A 89 11.51 3.09 1.59
C VAL A 89 12.89 3.64 1.22
N GLU A 90 12.99 4.42 0.13
CA GLU A 90 14.19 5.15 -0.27
C GLU A 90 14.30 6.56 0.35
N LEU A 91 13.26 7.02 1.05
CA LEU A 91 13.22 8.32 1.75
C LEU A 91 13.75 8.24 3.19
#